data_AF-A0A4Q4DLQ2-F1
#
_entry.id   AF-A0A4Q4DLQ2-F1
#
_cell.length_a   1.000
_cell.length_b   1.000
_cell.length_c   1.000
_cell.angle_alpha   90.00
_cell.angle_beta   90.00
_cell.angle_gamma   90.00
#
_symmetry.space_group_name_H-M   'P 1'
#
loop_
_entity.id
_entity.type
_entity.pdbx_description
1 polymer ?
#
loop_
_entity_poly.entity_id
_entity_poly.type
_entity_poly.pdbx_seq_one_letter_code
_entity_poly.pdbx_strand_id
1 'polypeptide(L)'
;MNTDLPSPDDHGEYLAEVQYTLPPALEAFHDLYVKAYLNYAHAMLGDKAAAVAVVRRCFSHLALNWERVMRAESPEAYAWALLKARVDTHLRLAGLDPQLVETAAFQRTARAVLESVRCKFEVMETSLGLYTAIASLPERQYDVIVLLYVLGYPSYRVARIMGVERDTVRSHRRLAKRRIAQKLGLPPYTDADKEKE
;
A
#
# COMPACT_ATOMS: atom_id res chain seq x y z
N MET A 1 -41.60 12.47 50.24
CA MET A 1 -41.16 11.75 49.03
C MET A 1 -40.57 12.78 48.09
N ASN A 2 -39.27 13.03 48.22
CA ASN A 2 -38.54 13.94 47.33
C ASN A 2 -38.09 13.13 46.11
N THR A 3 -38.65 13.46 44.95
CA THR A 3 -38.10 13.07 43.66
C THR A 3 -37.15 14.20 43.25
N ASP A 4 -35.86 13.99 43.53
CA ASP A 4 -34.80 14.85 43.04
C ASP A 4 -34.60 14.53 41.55
N LEU A 5 -35.05 15.44 40.68
CA LEU A 5 -34.80 15.34 39.24
C LEU A 5 -33.46 16.04 38.99
N PRO A 6 -32.46 15.37 38.38
CA PRO A 6 -31.17 16.02 38.12
C PRO A 6 -31.33 17.17 37.12
N SER A 7 -30.57 18.25 37.37
CA SER A 7 -30.53 19.49 36.59
C SER A 7 -30.03 19.26 35.15
N PRO A 8 -30.59 19.95 34.13
CA PRO A 8 -30.22 19.77 32.72
C PRO A 8 -28.84 20.32 32.31
N ASP A 9 -28.07 20.89 33.24
CA ASP A 9 -26.76 21.50 32.97
C ASP A 9 -25.55 20.53 33.18
N ASP A 10 -25.78 19.30 33.65
CA ASP A 10 -24.73 18.31 33.97
C ASP A 10 -24.26 17.44 32.78
N HIS A 11 -24.69 17.76 31.55
CA HIS A 11 -24.31 16.99 30.36
C HIS A 11 -22.88 17.30 29.84
N GLY A 12 -22.20 18.29 30.41
CA GLY A 12 -20.87 18.72 29.99
C GLY A 12 -19.72 17.80 30.45
N GLU A 13 -19.89 17.10 31.58
CA GLU A 13 -18.83 16.25 32.14
C GLU A 13 -18.84 14.81 31.60
N TYR A 14 -19.99 14.28 31.16
CA TYR A 14 -20.09 12.89 30.69
C TYR A 14 -19.42 12.61 29.33
N LEU A 15 -19.09 13.65 28.54
CA LEU A 15 -18.40 13.50 27.25
C LEU A 15 -16.88 13.72 27.33
N ALA A 16 -16.36 14.13 28.49
CA ALA A 16 -14.95 14.48 28.66
C ALA A 16 -14.02 13.28 28.92
N GLU A 17 -14.55 12.08 29.15
CA GLU A 17 -13.73 10.94 29.63
C GLU A 17 -13.90 9.62 28.89
N VAL A 18 -14.43 9.62 27.66
CA VAL A 18 -14.14 8.49 26.76
C VAL A 18 -12.79 8.73 26.10
N GLN A 19 -11.71 8.54 26.87
CA GLN A 19 -10.40 8.31 26.29
C GLN A 19 -10.52 7.01 25.47
N TYR A 20 -10.74 7.15 24.16
CA TYR A 20 -10.62 6.03 23.23
C TYR A 20 -9.14 5.64 23.16
N THR A 21 -8.67 4.89 24.15
CA THR A 21 -7.37 4.22 24.08
C THR A 21 -7.50 3.18 22.97
N LEU A 22 -6.75 3.37 21.89
CA LEU A 22 -6.66 2.37 20.83
C LEU A 22 -6.27 1.03 21.48
N PRO A 23 -6.91 -0.10 21.13
CA PRO A 23 -6.47 -1.40 21.61
C PRO A 23 -4.96 -1.56 21.37
N PRO A 24 -4.16 -2.06 22.33
CA PRO A 24 -2.71 -2.15 22.18
C PRO A 24 -2.26 -2.89 20.90
N ALA A 25 -3.03 -3.89 20.47
CA ALA A 25 -2.78 -4.60 19.22
C ALA A 25 -2.91 -3.70 17.98
N LEU A 26 -3.87 -2.76 17.98
CA LEU A 26 -4.05 -1.79 16.90
C LEU A 26 -2.96 -0.72 16.91
N GLU A 27 -2.54 -0.27 18.09
CA GLU A 27 -1.40 0.66 18.23
C GLU A 27 -0.12 0.03 17.67
N ALA A 28 0.20 -1.21 18.08
CA ALA A 28 1.32 -1.96 17.54
C ALA A 28 1.21 -2.16 16.01
N PHE A 29 0.01 -2.46 15.51
CA PHE A 29 -0.23 -2.60 14.07
C PHE A 29 0.00 -1.28 13.33
N HIS A 30 -0.49 -0.17 13.89
CA HIS A 30 -0.27 1.17 13.35
C HIS A 30 1.22 1.47 13.23
N ASP A 31 1.99 1.30 14.32
CA ASP A 31 3.41 1.63 14.35
C ASP A 31 4.24 0.79 13.38
N LEU A 32 3.87 -0.47 13.20
CA LEU A 32 4.50 -1.37 12.26
C LEU A 32 4.31 -0.92 10.79
N TYR A 33 3.12 -0.45 10.43
CA TYR A 33 2.72 -0.30 9.02
C TYR A 33 2.54 1.15 8.54
N VAL A 34 2.33 2.13 9.44
CA VAL A 34 2.02 3.52 9.06
C VAL A 34 3.06 4.11 8.12
N LYS A 35 4.34 3.88 8.37
CA LYS A 35 5.44 4.37 7.51
C LYS A 35 5.37 3.77 6.11
N ALA A 36 5.11 2.46 6.00
CA ALA A 36 4.98 1.80 4.71
C ALA A 36 3.75 2.29 3.93
N TYR A 37 2.64 2.51 4.62
CA TYR A 37 1.41 2.98 4.02
C TYR A 37 1.55 4.42 3.52
N LEU A 38 2.21 5.29 4.29
CA LEU A 38 2.53 6.65 3.88
C LEU A 38 3.45 6.68 2.65
N ASN A 39 4.51 5.86 2.66
CA ASN A 39 5.43 5.77 1.53
C ASN A 39 4.74 5.31 0.25
N TYR A 40 3.89 4.28 0.35
CA TYR A 40 3.11 3.79 -0.78
C TYR A 40 2.11 4.83 -1.29
N ALA A 41 1.29 5.39 -0.39
CA ALA A 41 0.30 6.39 -0.78
C ALA A 41 0.96 7.63 -1.39
N HIS A 42 2.10 8.09 -0.86
CA HIS A 42 2.85 9.20 -1.43
C HIS A 42 3.43 8.88 -2.81
N ALA A 43 3.96 7.66 -3.01
CA ALA A 43 4.45 7.23 -4.31
C ALA A 43 3.35 7.20 -5.38
N MET A 44 2.13 6.79 -5.00
CA MET A 44 0.98 6.70 -5.92
C MET A 44 0.32 8.05 -6.19
N LEU A 45 0.16 8.88 -5.16
CA LEU A 45 -0.59 10.15 -5.25
C LEU A 45 0.29 11.33 -5.66
N GLY A 46 1.61 11.25 -5.44
CA GLY A 46 2.54 12.35 -5.71
C GLY A 46 2.38 13.57 -4.80
N ASP A 47 1.48 13.51 -3.81
CA ASP A 47 1.22 14.57 -2.85
C ASP A 47 1.24 14.04 -1.40
N LYS A 48 2.02 14.71 -0.55
CA LYS A 48 2.23 14.30 0.84
C LYS A 48 0.97 14.49 1.69
N ALA A 49 0.22 15.57 1.46
CA ALA A 49 -0.99 15.86 2.25
C ALA A 49 -2.10 14.85 1.93
N ALA A 50 -2.29 14.53 0.66
CA ALA A 50 -3.20 13.50 0.17
C ALA A 50 -2.82 12.12 0.74
N ALA A 51 -1.53 11.77 0.73
CA ALA A 51 -1.05 10.52 1.32
C ALA A 51 -1.40 10.40 2.81
N VAL A 52 -1.13 11.44 3.60
CA VAL A 52 -1.50 11.48 5.02
C VAL A 52 -3.02 11.36 5.20
N ALA A 53 -3.81 12.08 4.41
CA ALA A 53 -5.27 12.02 4.52
C ALA A 53 -5.83 10.63 4.20
N VAL A 54 -5.32 9.97 3.16
CA VAL A 54 -5.72 8.60 2.79
C VAL A 54 -5.33 7.60 3.88
N VAL A 55 -4.11 7.67 4.39
CA VAL A 55 -3.63 6.76 5.43
C VAL A 55 -4.38 6.95 6.74
N ARG A 56 -4.67 8.20 7.15
CA ARG A 56 -5.50 8.49 8.32
C ARG A 56 -6.89 7.86 8.18
N ARG A 57 -7.56 8.05 7.04
CA ARG A 57 -8.87 7.42 6.77
C ARG A 57 -8.81 5.89 6.78
N CYS A 58 -7.71 5.31 6.30
CA CYS A 58 -7.47 3.87 6.36
C CYS A 58 -7.42 3.38 7.82
N PHE A 59 -6.58 3.98 8.66
CA PHE A 59 -6.46 3.58 10.06
C PHE A 59 -7.71 3.87 10.89
N SER A 60 -8.42 4.97 10.63
CA SER A 60 -9.73 5.21 11.26
C SER A 60 -10.72 4.11 10.93
N HIS A 61 -10.75 3.63 9.68
CA HIS A 61 -11.62 2.50 9.31
C HIS A 61 -11.18 1.19 9.98
N LEU A 62 -9.87 0.92 10.07
CA LEU A 62 -9.35 -0.24 10.79
C LEU A 62 -9.72 -0.18 12.28
N ALA A 63 -9.62 0.99 12.91
CA ALA A 63 -9.97 1.18 14.31
C ALA A 63 -11.45 0.89 14.59
N LEU A 64 -12.34 1.43 13.75
CA LEU A 64 -13.79 1.21 13.87
C LEU A 64 -14.21 -0.24 13.62
N ASN A 65 -13.39 -1.02 12.92
CA ASN A 65 -13.72 -2.39 12.53
C ASN A 65 -12.71 -3.42 13.09
N TRP A 66 -11.96 -3.06 14.13
CA TRP A 66 -10.76 -3.79 14.52
C TRP A 66 -11.02 -5.26 14.86
N GLU A 67 -12.11 -5.57 15.57
CA GLU A 67 -12.47 -6.95 15.87
C GLU A 67 -12.70 -7.80 14.61
N ARG A 68 -13.31 -7.22 13.57
CA ARG A 68 -13.53 -7.91 12.31
C ARG A 68 -12.22 -8.12 11.56
N VAL A 69 -11.31 -7.14 11.60
CA VAL A 69 -9.97 -7.24 11.01
C VAL A 69 -9.20 -8.39 11.65
N MET A 70 -9.24 -8.51 12.98
CA MET A 70 -8.57 -9.59 13.73
C MET A 70 -9.16 -10.98 13.49
N ARG A 71 -10.42 -11.08 13.02
CA ARG A 71 -11.04 -12.36 12.61
C ARG A 71 -10.74 -12.75 11.16
N ALA A 72 -10.14 -11.86 10.37
CA ALA A 72 -9.75 -12.18 9.00
C ALA A 72 -8.55 -13.15 8.98
N GLU A 73 -8.41 -13.91 7.90
CA GLU A 73 -7.29 -14.83 7.70
C GLU A 73 -5.92 -14.13 7.79
N SER A 74 -5.84 -12.90 7.27
CA SER A 74 -4.70 -12.00 7.49
C SER A 74 -5.18 -10.56 7.68
N PRO A 75 -4.99 -9.98 8.89
CA PRO A 75 -5.18 -8.55 9.16
C PRO A 75 -4.38 -7.65 8.21
N GLU A 76 -3.16 -8.03 7.88
CA GLU A 76 -2.28 -7.30 6.98
C GLU A 76 -2.81 -7.28 5.55
N ALA A 77 -3.24 -8.43 5.01
CA ALA A 77 -3.80 -8.50 3.67
C ALA A 77 -5.08 -7.66 3.56
N TYR A 78 -5.92 -7.68 4.60
CA TYR A 78 -7.12 -6.86 4.69
C TYR A 78 -6.77 -5.36 4.68
N ALA A 79 -5.85 -4.94 5.56
CA ALA A 79 -5.45 -3.54 5.68
C ALA A 79 -4.76 -3.04 4.40
N TRP A 80 -3.94 -3.87 3.77
CA TRP A 80 -3.29 -3.56 2.49
C TRP A 80 -4.30 -3.36 1.35
N ALA A 81 -5.28 -4.25 1.22
CA ALA A 81 -6.35 -4.10 0.23
C ALA A 81 -7.17 -2.82 0.48
N LEU A 82 -7.49 -2.52 1.75
CA LEU A 82 -8.21 -1.29 2.13
C LEU A 82 -7.42 -0.04 1.75
N LEU A 83 -6.12 0.01 2.05
CA LEU A 83 -5.27 1.15 1.68
C LEU A 83 -5.32 1.41 0.18
N LYS A 84 -5.12 0.36 -0.63
CA LYS A 84 -5.13 0.47 -2.09
C LYS A 84 -6.46 0.96 -2.63
N ALA A 85 -7.57 0.42 -2.15
CA ALA A 85 -8.90 0.88 -2.53
C ALA A 85 -9.13 2.37 -2.21
N ARG A 86 -8.54 2.87 -1.11
CA ARG A 86 -8.61 4.30 -0.74
C ARG A 86 -7.74 5.18 -1.62
N VAL A 87 -6.53 4.74 -1.97
CA VAL A 87 -5.65 5.43 -2.94
C VAL A 87 -6.36 5.54 -4.29
N ASP A 88 -6.84 4.43 -4.81
CA ASP A 88 -7.55 4.33 -6.08
C ASP A 88 -8.84 5.18 -6.11
N THR A 89 -9.62 5.17 -5.03
CA THR A 89 -10.78 6.07 -4.88
C THR A 89 -10.38 7.54 -4.86
N HIS A 90 -9.27 7.90 -4.19
CA HIS A 90 -8.78 9.27 -4.17
C HIS A 90 -8.38 9.76 -5.57
N LEU A 91 -7.69 8.91 -6.35
CA LEU A 91 -7.34 9.20 -7.74
C LEU A 91 -8.58 9.43 -8.59
N ARG A 92 -9.56 8.51 -8.53
CA ARG A 92 -10.83 8.67 -9.27
C ARG A 92 -11.55 9.98 -8.95
N LEU A 93 -11.65 10.34 -7.67
CA LEU A 93 -12.32 11.57 -7.23
C LEU A 93 -11.58 12.84 -7.65
N ALA A 94 -10.26 12.77 -7.85
CA ALA A 94 -9.47 13.87 -8.38
C ALA A 94 -9.63 14.06 -9.90
N GLY A 95 -10.54 13.32 -10.56
CA GLY A 95 -10.72 13.35 -12.02
C GLY A 95 -9.58 12.69 -12.78
N LEU A 96 -8.76 11.91 -12.08
CA LEU A 96 -7.60 11.22 -12.59
C LEU A 96 -8.00 9.77 -12.86
N ASP A 97 -8.09 9.38 -14.13
CA ASP A 97 -8.35 7.97 -14.51
C ASP A 97 -7.23 7.08 -13.93
N PRO A 98 -7.55 6.08 -13.08
CA PRO A 98 -6.57 5.22 -12.44
C PRO A 98 -5.56 4.62 -13.42
N GLN A 99 -5.94 4.23 -14.63
CA GLN A 99 -5.01 3.63 -15.60
C GLN A 99 -4.07 4.66 -16.23
N LEU A 100 -4.58 5.87 -16.51
CA LEU A 100 -3.77 6.98 -17.03
C LEU A 100 -2.89 7.60 -15.94
N VAL A 101 -3.27 7.48 -14.66
CA VAL A 101 -2.62 8.16 -13.53
C VAL A 101 -1.69 7.26 -12.74
N GLU A 102 -1.97 5.95 -12.66
CA GLU A 102 -0.93 4.95 -12.40
C GLU A 102 0.23 5.08 -13.39
N THR A 103 -0.03 5.63 -14.58
CA THR A 103 1.01 5.98 -15.53
C THR A 103 1.57 7.40 -15.25
N ALA A 104 0.75 8.44 -15.06
CA ALA A 104 1.19 9.85 -15.01
C ALA A 104 1.66 10.41 -13.63
N ALA A 105 1.02 10.02 -12.51
CA ALA A 105 1.47 10.42 -11.17
C ALA A 105 2.69 9.59 -10.73
N PHE A 106 2.67 8.29 -11.07
CA PHE A 106 3.84 7.43 -11.03
C PHE A 106 4.99 7.99 -11.89
N GLN A 107 4.71 8.50 -13.10
CA GLN A 107 5.72 9.14 -13.97
C GLN A 107 6.49 10.30 -13.34
N ARG A 108 5.95 11.01 -12.34
CA ARG A 108 6.65 12.16 -11.70
C ARG A 108 7.50 11.73 -10.51
N THR A 109 6.98 10.89 -9.62
CA THR A 109 7.70 10.45 -8.41
C THR A 109 8.62 9.27 -8.70
N ALA A 110 8.21 8.39 -9.61
CA ALA A 110 8.87 7.12 -9.87
C ALA A 110 9.90 7.19 -11.01
N ARG A 111 10.07 8.32 -11.72
CA ARG A 111 11.08 8.42 -12.81
C ARG A 111 12.50 8.12 -12.34
N ALA A 112 12.94 8.70 -11.22
CA ALA A 112 14.27 8.46 -10.66
C ALA A 112 14.41 7.02 -10.11
N VAL A 113 13.33 6.49 -9.55
CA VAL A 113 13.31 5.17 -8.91
C VAL A 113 13.21 4.05 -9.96
N LEU A 114 12.46 4.26 -11.02
CA LEU A 114 12.28 3.31 -12.11
C LEU A 114 13.45 3.28 -13.07
N GLU A 115 14.27 4.32 -13.10
CA GLU A 115 15.59 4.25 -13.72
C GLU A 115 16.42 3.14 -13.05
N SER A 116 16.38 3.05 -11.72
CA SER A 116 17.03 1.96 -10.97
C SER A 116 16.39 0.60 -11.21
N VAL A 117 15.07 0.57 -11.46
CA VAL A 117 14.35 -0.64 -11.86
C VAL A 117 14.77 -1.08 -13.25
N ARG A 118 14.92 -0.15 -14.21
CA ARG A 118 15.38 -0.45 -15.57
C ARG A 118 16.75 -1.12 -15.54
N CYS A 119 17.68 -0.62 -14.71
CA CYS A 119 18.98 -1.26 -14.50
C CYS A 119 18.85 -2.69 -13.94
N LYS A 120 18.02 -2.92 -12.91
CA LYS A 120 17.82 -4.26 -12.30
C LYS A 120 17.08 -5.26 -13.20
N PHE A 121 16.39 -4.76 -14.23
CA PHE A 121 15.71 -5.57 -15.23
C PHE A 121 16.53 -5.71 -16.53
N GLU A 122 17.68 -5.04 -16.64
CA GLU A 122 18.56 -5.05 -17.83
C GLU A 122 17.81 -4.67 -19.13
N VAL A 123 16.86 -3.76 -19.01
CA VAL A 123 15.96 -3.39 -20.12
C VAL A 123 16.56 -2.26 -20.96
N MET A 124 16.76 -2.49 -22.25
CA MET A 124 17.21 -1.49 -23.23
C MET A 124 16.07 -0.62 -23.82
N GLU A 125 14.81 -0.93 -23.50
CA GLU A 125 13.61 -0.23 -23.98
C GLU A 125 13.47 1.21 -23.46
N THR A 126 12.68 2.02 -24.18
CA THR A 126 12.34 3.39 -23.75
C THR A 126 11.64 3.35 -22.39
N SER A 127 11.92 4.29 -21.49
CA SER A 127 11.33 4.33 -20.14
C SER A 127 9.80 4.19 -20.14
N LEU A 128 9.14 4.73 -21.17
CA LEU A 128 7.68 4.64 -21.37
C LEU A 128 7.19 3.19 -21.59
N GLY A 129 7.93 2.37 -22.32
CA GLY A 129 7.60 0.96 -22.55
C GLY A 129 7.65 0.16 -21.25
N LEU A 130 8.70 0.35 -20.45
CA LEU A 130 8.81 -0.31 -19.14
C LEU A 130 7.66 0.08 -18.20
N TYR A 131 7.25 1.36 -18.21
CA TYR A 131 6.11 1.83 -17.39
C TYR A 131 4.81 1.16 -17.77
N THR A 132 4.47 1.15 -19.04
CA THR A 132 3.24 0.51 -19.52
C THR A 132 3.27 -1.01 -19.29
N ALA A 133 4.45 -1.63 -19.27
CA ALA A 133 4.61 -3.03 -18.90
C ALA A 133 4.32 -3.29 -17.41
N ILE A 134 4.92 -2.51 -16.51
CA ILE A 134 4.68 -2.61 -15.06
C ILE A 134 3.22 -2.31 -14.71
N ALA A 135 2.64 -1.23 -15.24
CA ALA A 135 1.26 -0.83 -14.96
C ALA A 135 0.22 -1.87 -15.43
N SER A 136 0.58 -2.74 -16.37
CA SER A 136 -0.30 -3.83 -16.82
C SER A 136 -0.16 -5.14 -16.04
N LEU A 137 0.69 -5.16 -15.01
CA LEU A 137 0.83 -6.34 -14.17
C LEU A 137 -0.45 -6.60 -13.39
N PRO A 138 -0.79 -7.87 -13.12
CA PRO A 138 -1.79 -8.20 -12.12
C PRO A 138 -1.45 -7.53 -10.77
N GLU A 139 -2.48 -7.06 -10.07
CA GLU A 139 -2.37 -6.22 -8.87
C GLU A 139 -1.32 -6.73 -7.85
N ARG A 140 -1.35 -8.02 -7.49
CA ARG A 140 -0.40 -8.60 -6.53
C ARG A 140 1.05 -8.61 -7.01
N GLN A 141 1.26 -8.71 -8.32
CA GLN A 141 2.60 -8.64 -8.91
C GLN A 141 3.09 -7.20 -8.99
N TYR A 142 2.19 -6.27 -9.36
CA TYR A 142 2.47 -4.84 -9.31
C TYR A 142 2.91 -4.41 -7.92
N ASP A 143 2.15 -4.78 -6.88
CA ASP A 143 2.49 -4.48 -5.48
C ASP A 143 3.89 -4.94 -5.10
N VAL A 144 4.25 -6.18 -5.47
CA VAL A 144 5.58 -6.72 -5.19
C VAL A 144 6.67 -5.93 -5.90
N ILE A 145 6.45 -5.52 -7.16
CA ILE A 145 7.42 -4.71 -7.89
C ILE A 145 7.57 -3.33 -7.25
N VAL A 146 6.47 -2.65 -6.91
CA VAL A 146 6.49 -1.33 -6.28
C VAL A 146 7.16 -1.40 -4.90
N LEU A 147 6.77 -2.34 -4.04
CA LEU A 147 7.30 -2.44 -2.69
C LEU A 147 8.80 -2.80 -2.69
N LEU A 148 9.23 -3.74 -3.53
CA LEU A 148 10.63 -4.17 -3.60
C LEU A 148 11.53 -3.13 -4.27
N TYR A 149 11.13 -2.66 -5.46
CA TYR A 149 12.02 -1.90 -6.32
C TYR A 149 11.76 -0.41 -6.27
N VAL A 150 10.52 0.02 -5.99
CA VAL A 150 10.19 1.43 -5.86
C VAL A 150 10.40 1.96 -4.44
N LEU A 151 9.89 1.23 -3.45
CA LEU A 151 10.01 1.64 -2.05
C LEU A 151 11.23 1.02 -1.35
N GLY A 152 11.97 0.13 -2.03
CA GLY A 152 13.22 -0.44 -1.52
C GLY A 152 13.04 -1.37 -0.33
N TYR A 153 11.84 -1.91 -0.10
CA TYR A 153 11.62 -2.82 1.03
C TYR A 153 12.19 -4.21 0.75
N PRO A 154 12.82 -4.86 1.74
CA PRO A 154 13.27 -6.24 1.61
C PRO A 154 12.08 -7.21 1.55
N SER A 155 12.26 -8.37 0.91
CA SER A 155 11.18 -9.35 0.65
C SER A 155 10.38 -9.77 1.88
N TYR A 156 11.02 -9.92 3.05
CA TYR A 156 10.31 -10.26 4.29
C TYR A 156 9.35 -9.15 4.73
N ARG A 157 9.70 -7.89 4.48
CA ARG A 157 8.86 -6.74 4.83
C ARG A 157 7.73 -6.58 3.84
N VAL A 158 7.98 -6.85 2.55
CA VAL A 158 6.92 -6.92 1.52
C VAL A 158 5.89 -7.99 1.86
N ALA A 159 6.34 -9.18 2.25
CA ALA A 159 5.49 -10.29 2.67
C ALA A 159 4.57 -9.86 3.83
N ARG A 160 5.14 -9.26 4.87
CA ARG A 160 4.39 -8.71 6.01
C ARG A 160 3.39 -7.62 5.60
N ILE A 161 3.81 -6.63 4.80
CA ILE A 161 2.91 -5.54 4.36
C ILE A 161 1.71 -6.09 3.59
N MET A 162 1.93 -7.07 2.71
CA MET A 162 0.89 -7.63 1.85
C MET A 162 0.04 -8.71 2.54
N GLY A 163 0.45 -9.19 3.71
CA GLY A 163 -0.17 -10.32 4.41
C GLY A 163 -0.02 -11.64 3.64
N VAL A 164 1.16 -11.90 3.07
CA VAL A 164 1.46 -13.12 2.31
C VAL A 164 2.78 -13.74 2.77
N GLU A 165 3.07 -14.96 2.34
CA GLU A 165 4.33 -15.63 2.64
C GLU A 165 5.50 -15.09 1.80
N ARG A 166 6.73 -15.25 2.30
CA ARG A 166 7.96 -14.84 1.58
C ARG A 166 8.10 -15.56 0.23
N ASP A 167 7.68 -16.81 0.14
CA ASP A 167 7.73 -17.58 -1.11
C ASP A 167 6.69 -17.10 -2.12
N THR A 168 5.55 -16.57 -1.65
CA THR A 168 4.58 -15.88 -2.50
C THR A 168 5.20 -14.62 -3.11
N VAL A 169 5.94 -13.83 -2.33
CA VAL A 169 6.66 -12.64 -2.84
C VAL A 169 7.68 -13.04 -3.90
N ARG A 170 8.48 -14.09 -3.65
CA ARG A 170 9.46 -14.62 -4.63
C ARG A 170 8.77 -15.04 -5.93
N SER A 171 7.67 -15.77 -5.81
CA SER A 171 6.91 -16.28 -6.95
C SER A 171 6.28 -15.14 -7.76
N HIS A 172 5.64 -14.16 -7.09
CA HIS A 172 5.09 -12.98 -7.74
C HIS A 172 6.16 -12.12 -8.40
N ARG A 173 7.33 -11.93 -7.77
CA ARG A 173 8.47 -11.24 -8.38
C ARG A 173 8.90 -11.92 -9.68
N ARG A 174 9.07 -13.25 -9.69
CA ARG A 174 9.46 -14.00 -10.90
C ARG A 174 8.42 -13.86 -12.01
N LEU A 175 7.14 -14.02 -11.66
CA LEU A 175 6.03 -13.88 -12.62
C LEU A 175 5.94 -12.47 -13.19
N ALA A 176 6.14 -11.44 -12.36
CA ALA A 176 6.18 -10.05 -12.77
C ALA A 176 7.33 -9.80 -13.77
N LYS A 177 8.56 -10.25 -13.46
CA LYS A 177 9.71 -10.14 -14.37
C LYS A 177 9.43 -10.78 -15.72
N ARG A 178 8.85 -11.98 -15.72
CA ARG A 178 8.47 -12.69 -16.95
C ARG A 178 7.45 -11.92 -17.78
N ARG A 179 6.38 -11.39 -17.15
CA ARG A 179 5.35 -10.62 -17.86
C ARG A 179 5.89 -9.31 -18.43
N ILE A 180 6.75 -8.62 -17.67
CA ILE A 180 7.42 -7.40 -18.15
C ILE A 180 8.27 -7.73 -19.38
N ALA A 181 9.13 -8.76 -19.30
CA ALA A 181 9.97 -9.16 -20.43
C ALA A 181 9.14 -9.51 -21.67
N GLN A 182 8.06 -10.29 -21.50
CA GLN A 182 7.14 -10.64 -22.60
C GLN A 182 6.50 -9.41 -23.25
N LYS A 183 6.05 -8.45 -22.46
CA LYS A 183 5.41 -7.23 -22.97
C LYS A 183 6.39 -6.29 -23.67
N LEU A 184 7.68 -6.37 -23.32
CA LEU A 184 8.75 -5.61 -23.96
C LEU A 184 9.41 -6.37 -25.13
N GLY A 185 8.93 -7.56 -25.49
CA GLY A 185 9.54 -8.37 -26.57
C GLY A 185 10.96 -8.87 -26.25
N LEU A 186 11.35 -8.90 -24.97
CA LEU A 186 12.67 -9.33 -24.53
C LEU A 186 12.73 -10.85 -24.36
N PRO A 187 13.91 -11.49 -24.53
CA PRO A 187 14.08 -12.90 -24.26
C PRO A 187 13.70 -13.23 -22.81
N PRO A 188 13.13 -14.43 -22.54
CA PRO A 188 12.72 -14.80 -21.20
C PRO A 188 13.93 -14.80 -20.26
N TYR A 189 13.80 -14.08 -19.14
CA TYR A 189 14.80 -14.03 -18.09
C TYR A 189 15.13 -15.46 -17.60
N THR A 190 16.31 -15.96 -17.94
CA THR A 190 16.87 -17.18 -17.37
C THR A 190 17.46 -16.84 -16.01
N ASP A 191 16.97 -17.49 -14.95
CA ASP A 191 17.51 -17.42 -13.58
C ASP A 191 18.94 -18.00 -13.56
N ALA A 192 19.92 -17.29 -14.13
CA ALA A 192 21.32 -17.72 -14.15
C ALA A 192 22.11 -17.25 -12.91
N ASP A 193 21.63 -16.25 -12.18
CA ASP A 193 22.31 -15.77 -10.98
C ASP A 193 21.52 -16.08 -9.70
N LYS A 194 22.02 -17.09 -8.99
CA LYS A 194 21.73 -17.36 -7.59
C LYS A 194 22.23 -16.18 -6.75
N GLU A 195 21.40 -15.16 -6.53
CA GLU A 195 21.62 -14.24 -5.42
C GLU A 195 21.38 -15.00 -4.11
N LYS A 196 22.48 -15.26 -3.41
CA LYS A 196 22.54 -15.74 -2.04
C LYS A 196 21.82 -14.74 -1.13
N GLU A 197 20.87 -15.30 -0.37
CA GLU A 197 20.39 -14.95 0.98
C GLU A 197 20.34 -13.47 1.42
#